data_AF-A0AAW9IA09-F1
#
_entry.id   AF-A0AAW9IA09-F1
#
_cell.length_a   1.000
_cell.length_b   1.000
_cell.length_c   1.000
_cell.angle_alpha   90.00
_cell.angle_beta   90.00
_cell.angle_gamma   90.00
#
_symmetry.space_group_name_H-M   'P 1'
#
loop_
_entity.id
_entity.type
_entity.pdbx_description
1 polymer ?
#
loop_
_entity_poly.entity_id
_entity_poly.type
_entity_poly.pdbx_seq_one_letter_code
_entity_poly.pdbx_strand_id
1 'polypeptide(L)'
;MSQVEKITRESWVLNTFPEWGTWLNEEIQEEKVAPGTFAMWWLGCTGIWVKTEGNTNICVDFWCGTGKKTRKNPYIDPEHQMARMCGGKKLQPNLRVTPFVLDPFAIKEIDAVISTHDHNDHIDVNVAA
;
A
#
# COMPACT_ATOMS: atom_id res chain seq x y z
N MET A 1 -11.11 36.71 -4.25
CA MET A 1 -11.40 35.35 -3.74
C MET A 1 -10.27 34.94 -2.83
N SER A 2 -10.58 34.64 -1.57
CA SER A 2 -9.59 34.15 -0.62
C SER A 2 -9.14 32.72 -0.98
N GLN A 3 -7.97 32.28 -0.47
CA GLN A 3 -7.51 30.91 -0.71
C GLN A 3 -8.45 29.86 -0.08
N VAL A 4 -9.09 30.20 1.03
CA VAL A 4 -10.03 29.31 1.75
C VAL A 4 -11.24 28.96 0.89
N GLU A 5 -11.74 29.90 0.08
CA GLU A 5 -12.89 29.68 -0.82
C GLU A 5 -12.61 28.66 -1.94
N LYS A 6 -11.33 28.36 -2.23
CA LYS A 6 -10.93 27.44 -3.30
C LYS A 6 -10.65 26.01 -2.81
N ILE A 7 -10.53 25.81 -1.51
CA ILE A 7 -10.16 24.52 -0.93
C ILE A 7 -11.41 23.65 -0.84
N THR A 8 -11.36 22.48 -1.48
CA THR A 8 -12.33 21.39 -1.29
C THR A 8 -11.68 20.23 -0.55
N ARG A 9 -12.50 19.29 -0.08
CA ARG A 9 -12.00 18.05 0.51
C ARG A 9 -11.13 17.29 -0.50
N GLU A 10 -11.55 17.25 -1.75
CA GLU A 10 -10.88 16.53 -2.83
C GLU A 10 -9.54 17.18 -3.16
N SER A 11 -9.48 18.52 -3.26
CA SER A 11 -8.22 19.22 -3.49
C SER A 11 -7.26 19.03 -2.32
N TRP A 12 -7.76 19.04 -1.08
CA TRP A 12 -6.92 18.77 0.10
C TRP A 12 -6.35 17.36 0.07
N VAL A 13 -7.17 16.34 -0.20
CA VAL A 13 -6.72 14.95 -0.30
C VAL A 13 -5.67 14.79 -1.41
N LEU A 14 -5.95 15.28 -2.62
CA LEU A 14 -5.02 15.17 -3.76
C LEU A 14 -3.69 15.92 -3.55
N ASN A 15 -3.70 16.99 -2.76
CA ASN A 15 -2.48 17.73 -2.44
C ASN A 15 -1.69 17.15 -1.24
N THR A 16 -2.24 16.15 -0.53
CA THR A 16 -1.66 15.65 0.73
C THR A 16 -1.19 14.20 0.64
N PHE A 17 -1.81 13.36 -0.18
CA PHE A 17 -1.56 11.91 -0.22
C PHE A 17 -0.97 11.43 -1.55
N PRO A 18 -0.18 10.34 -1.56
CA PRO A 18 0.27 9.56 -0.39
C PRO A 18 1.25 10.35 0.48
N GLU A 19 1.38 9.99 1.77
CA GLU A 19 2.06 10.83 2.76
C GLU A 19 3.53 11.13 2.44
N TRP A 20 4.20 10.26 1.68
CA TRP A 20 5.59 10.44 1.26
C TRP A 20 5.73 10.96 -0.18
N GLY A 21 4.63 11.14 -0.90
CA GLY A 21 4.67 11.46 -2.34
C GLY A 21 5.55 10.46 -3.08
N THR A 22 6.57 10.97 -3.78
CA THR A 22 7.54 10.19 -4.55
C THR A 22 8.88 9.98 -3.86
N TRP A 23 9.04 10.35 -2.59
CA TRP A 23 10.33 10.29 -1.89
C TRP A 23 10.98 8.90 -1.96
N LEU A 24 10.22 7.85 -1.60
CA LEU A 24 10.75 6.49 -1.63
C LEU A 24 10.92 5.95 -3.06
N ASN A 25 10.10 6.41 -4.01
CA ASN A 25 10.26 6.06 -5.42
C ASN A 25 11.62 6.55 -5.93
N GLU A 26 11.99 7.79 -5.60
CA GLU A 26 13.27 8.41 -5.93
C GLU A 26 14.42 7.65 -5.24
N GLU A 27 14.31 7.40 -3.93
CA GLU A 27 15.32 6.66 -3.16
C GLU A 27 15.60 5.26 -3.76
N ILE A 28 14.56 4.49 -4.06
CA ILE A 28 14.71 3.16 -4.69
C ILE A 28 15.37 3.27 -6.06
N GLN A 29 15.02 4.27 -6.86
CA GLN A 29 15.60 4.45 -8.19
C GLN A 29 17.09 4.81 -8.09
N GLU A 30 17.46 5.70 -7.17
CA GLU A 30 18.82 6.18 -6.96
C GLU A 30 19.76 5.16 -6.30
N GLU A 31 19.21 4.21 -5.54
CA GLU A 31 20.00 3.22 -4.80
C GLU A 31 20.89 2.37 -5.74
N LYS A 32 22.19 2.34 -5.44
CA LYS A 32 23.20 1.56 -6.15
C LYS A 32 23.65 0.41 -5.27
N VAL A 33 22.98 -0.73 -5.42
CA VAL A 33 23.25 -1.94 -4.66
C VAL A 33 24.68 -2.45 -4.95
N ALA A 34 25.46 -2.65 -3.88
CA ALA A 34 26.85 -3.07 -3.98
C ALA A 34 27.01 -4.52 -4.48
N PRO A 35 28.15 -4.87 -5.09
CA PRO A 35 28.39 -6.25 -5.54
C PRO A 35 28.29 -7.28 -4.41
N GLY A 36 27.62 -8.41 -4.67
CA GLY A 36 27.37 -9.47 -3.70
C GLY A 36 26.30 -9.16 -2.66
N THR A 37 25.48 -8.11 -2.85
CA THR A 37 24.40 -7.72 -1.93
C THR A 37 23.06 -7.49 -2.64
N PHE A 38 22.01 -7.26 -1.84
CA PHE A 38 20.69 -6.82 -2.28
C PHE A 38 20.14 -5.84 -1.25
N ALA A 39 19.23 -4.95 -1.69
CA ALA A 39 18.52 -4.01 -0.85
C ALA A 39 17.04 -4.37 -0.78
N MET A 40 16.41 -3.99 0.35
CA MET A 40 14.99 -4.17 0.58
C MET A 40 14.37 -2.96 1.26
N TRP A 41 13.13 -2.63 0.89
CA TRP A 41 12.32 -1.63 1.54
C TRP A 41 10.99 -2.22 1.97
N TRP A 42 10.54 -1.85 3.17
CA TRP A 42 9.24 -2.23 3.68
C TRP A 42 8.19 -1.19 3.30
N LEU A 43 7.20 -1.60 2.53
CA LEU A 43 6.15 -0.74 1.96
C LEU A 43 4.90 -0.65 2.85
N GLY A 44 4.92 -1.31 4.01
CA GLY A 44 3.80 -1.47 4.94
C GLY A 44 3.04 -2.79 4.74
N CYS A 45 2.32 -3.23 5.78
CA CYS A 45 1.76 -4.59 5.85
C CYS A 45 2.88 -5.64 5.62
N THR A 46 2.81 -6.45 4.57
CA THR A 46 3.88 -7.35 4.12
C THR A 46 4.49 -6.94 2.78
N GLY A 47 4.14 -5.75 2.29
CA GLY A 47 4.65 -5.23 1.02
C GLY A 47 6.15 -4.98 1.09
N ILE A 48 6.89 -5.53 0.12
CA ILE A 48 8.35 -5.48 0.07
C ILE A 48 8.79 -5.08 -1.33
N TRP A 49 9.71 -4.12 -1.40
CA TRP A 49 10.51 -3.90 -2.60
C TRP A 49 11.87 -4.57 -2.44
N VAL A 50 12.32 -5.32 -3.45
CA VAL A 50 13.66 -5.92 -3.51
C VAL A 50 14.39 -5.35 -4.71
N LYS A 51 15.64 -4.91 -4.51
CA LYS A 51 16.55 -4.49 -5.58
C LYS A 51 17.86 -5.26 -5.48
N THR A 52 18.30 -5.87 -6.58
CA THR A 52 19.55 -6.66 -6.63
C THR A 52 20.73 -5.81 -7.12
N GLU A 53 21.96 -6.31 -6.93
CA GLU A 53 23.19 -5.71 -7.50
C GLU A 53 23.15 -5.56 -9.03
N GLY A 54 22.35 -6.38 -9.71
CA GLY A 54 22.13 -6.34 -11.17
C GLY A 54 21.02 -5.38 -11.62
N ASN A 55 20.53 -4.51 -10.74
CA ASN A 55 19.40 -3.60 -10.96
C ASN A 55 18.06 -4.30 -11.27
N THR A 56 17.89 -5.56 -10.84
CA THR A 56 16.58 -6.23 -10.89
C THR A 56 15.70 -5.72 -9.76
N ASN A 57 14.45 -5.34 -10.07
CA ASN A 57 13.47 -4.78 -9.15
C ASN A 57 12.24 -5.69 -9.04
N ILE A 58 11.94 -6.17 -7.84
CA ILE A 58 10.81 -7.06 -7.57
C ILE A 58 9.93 -6.44 -6.49
N CYS A 59 8.63 -6.37 -6.76
CA CYS A 59 7.62 -5.89 -5.82
C CYS A 59 6.80 -7.07 -5.32
N VAL A 60 6.81 -7.33 -4.01
CA VAL A 60 6.13 -8.47 -3.38
C VAL A 60 5.05 -7.94 -2.44
N ASP A 61 3.82 -8.45 -2.55
CA ASP A 61 2.67 -8.15 -1.68
C ASP A 61 2.39 -6.66 -1.46
N PHE A 62 2.69 -5.80 -2.43
CA PHE A 62 2.52 -4.36 -2.27
C PHE A 62 1.03 -3.98 -2.28
N TRP A 63 0.54 -3.61 -1.09
CA TRP A 63 -0.86 -3.28 -0.85
C TRP A 63 -1.10 -1.78 -0.60
N CYS A 64 -1.82 -1.18 -1.54
CA CYS A 64 -2.21 0.23 -1.57
C CYS A 64 -3.63 0.47 -1.02
N GLY A 65 -4.27 -0.55 -0.44
CA GLY A 65 -5.55 -0.44 0.23
C GLY A 65 -5.50 0.08 1.68
N THR A 66 -6.69 0.22 2.27
CA THR A 66 -6.87 0.63 3.67
C THR A 66 -7.91 -0.22 4.39
N GLY A 67 -8.01 -0.04 5.71
CA GLY A 67 -8.97 -0.74 6.57
C GLY A 67 -10.39 -0.15 6.54
N LYS A 68 -11.12 -0.30 7.65
CA LYS A 68 -12.48 0.26 7.78
C LYS A 68 -12.49 1.78 7.64
N LYS A 69 -13.48 2.32 6.92
CA LYS A 69 -13.69 3.78 6.71
C LYS A 69 -14.90 4.36 7.44
N THR A 70 -15.75 3.51 8.02
CA THR A 70 -16.95 3.92 8.76
C THR A 70 -17.40 2.83 9.73
N ARG A 71 -18.18 3.21 10.75
CA ARG A 71 -18.88 2.30 11.67
C ARG A 71 -20.35 2.06 11.30
N LYS A 72 -20.84 2.62 10.19
CA LYS A 72 -22.26 2.57 9.78
C LYS A 72 -22.82 1.15 9.67
N ASN A 73 -22.04 0.19 9.16
CA ASN A 73 -22.37 -1.23 9.23
C ASN A 73 -21.70 -1.84 10.48
N PRO A 74 -22.46 -2.22 11.52
CA PRO A 74 -21.90 -2.75 12.75
C PRO A 74 -21.62 -4.26 12.69
N TYR A 75 -21.90 -4.92 11.57
CA TYR A 75 -21.80 -6.37 11.43
C TYR A 75 -20.71 -6.77 10.43
N ILE A 76 -20.07 -7.91 10.70
CA ILE A 76 -19.20 -8.59 9.74
C ILE A 76 -20.06 -9.40 8.75
N ASP A 77 -19.55 -9.62 7.54
CA ASP A 77 -20.18 -10.56 6.60
C ASP A 77 -20.17 -11.98 7.22
N PRO A 78 -21.32 -12.70 7.24
CA PRO A 78 -21.40 -14.06 7.77
C PRO A 78 -20.44 -15.05 7.10
N GLU A 79 -20.05 -14.80 5.84
CA GLU A 79 -19.17 -15.67 5.07
C GLU A 79 -17.69 -15.29 5.17
N HIS A 80 -17.37 -14.16 5.81
CA HIS A 80 -15.99 -13.73 6.04
C HIS A 80 -15.23 -14.75 6.90
N GLN A 81 -13.95 -14.98 6.60
CA GLN A 81 -13.11 -15.97 7.28
C GLN A 81 -13.10 -15.81 8.81
N MET A 82 -13.04 -14.58 9.32
CA MET A 82 -13.12 -14.32 10.77
C MET A 82 -14.46 -14.77 11.38
N ALA A 83 -15.58 -14.61 10.68
CA ALA A 83 -16.88 -15.08 11.17
C ALA A 83 -16.92 -16.62 11.22
N ARG A 84 -16.35 -17.28 10.20
CA ARG A 84 -16.23 -18.75 10.14
C ARG A 84 -15.33 -19.32 11.25
N MET A 85 -14.21 -18.65 11.56
CA MET A 85 -13.24 -19.12 12.55
C MET A 85 -13.72 -19.01 14.00
N CYS A 86 -14.42 -17.92 14.36
CA CYS A 86 -14.77 -17.66 15.76
C CYS A 86 -16.27 -17.46 16.05
N GLY A 87 -17.14 -17.52 15.04
CA GLY A 87 -18.58 -17.25 15.19
C GLY A 87 -18.90 -15.77 15.50
N GLY A 88 -17.93 -14.87 15.33
CA GLY A 88 -18.09 -13.44 15.60
C GLY A 88 -19.09 -12.77 14.65
N LYS A 89 -19.92 -11.88 15.17
CA LYS A 89 -20.93 -11.13 14.40
C LYS A 89 -20.65 -9.64 14.27
N LYS A 90 -19.85 -9.08 15.18
CA LYS A 90 -19.54 -7.64 15.21
C LYS A 90 -18.49 -7.30 14.15
N LEU A 91 -18.57 -6.09 13.61
CA LEU A 91 -17.57 -5.55 12.70
C LEU A 91 -16.18 -5.59 13.32
N GLN A 92 -15.20 -6.11 12.59
CA GLN A 92 -13.80 -6.06 12.99
C GLN A 92 -13.28 -4.61 12.96
N PRO A 93 -12.63 -4.12 14.03
CA PRO A 93 -12.11 -2.75 14.10
C PRO A 93 -10.70 -2.62 13.47
N ASN A 94 -10.48 -3.19 12.27
CA ASN A 94 -9.18 -3.12 11.59
C ASN A 94 -9.03 -1.80 10.82
N LEU A 95 -8.33 -0.84 11.43
CA LEU A 95 -7.91 0.43 10.82
C LEU A 95 -6.45 0.32 10.38
N ARG A 96 -6.12 0.82 9.19
CA ARG A 96 -4.72 0.97 8.77
C ARG A 96 -4.07 2.07 9.62
N VAL A 97 -2.91 1.78 10.19
CA VAL A 97 -2.17 2.69 11.09
C VAL A 97 -0.77 3.06 10.57
N THR A 98 -0.42 2.56 9.38
CA THR A 98 0.84 2.85 8.69
C THR A 98 0.54 3.75 7.49
N PRO A 99 1.28 4.85 7.27
CA PRO A 99 1.12 5.69 6.08
C PRO A 99 1.44 4.93 4.78
N PHE A 100 1.20 5.56 3.63
CA PHE A 100 1.65 5.08 2.33
C PHE A 100 3.00 5.70 2.01
N VAL A 101 4.02 4.83 1.99
CA VAL A 101 5.43 5.26 1.84
C VAL A 101 5.90 5.28 0.38
N LEU A 102 5.22 4.57 -0.51
CA LEU A 102 5.53 4.47 -1.93
C LEU A 102 4.29 4.82 -2.75
N ASP A 103 4.42 5.68 -3.75
CA ASP A 103 3.36 5.94 -4.72
C ASP A 103 3.42 4.86 -5.83
N PRO A 104 2.40 4.00 -5.98
CA PRO A 104 2.38 2.99 -7.04
C PRO A 104 2.37 3.61 -8.44
N PHE A 105 1.83 4.81 -8.61
CA PHE A 105 1.74 5.47 -9.92
C PHE A 105 3.05 6.15 -10.35
N ALA A 106 4.03 6.25 -9.45
CA ALA A 106 5.36 6.77 -9.73
C ALA A 106 6.41 5.67 -9.95
N ILE A 107 6.02 4.39 -9.97
CA ILE A 107 6.91 3.28 -10.31
C ILE A 107 7.32 3.39 -11.79
N LYS A 108 8.62 3.42 -12.06
CA LYS A 108 9.19 3.51 -13.43
C LYS A 108 10.02 2.29 -13.82
N GLU A 109 10.63 1.62 -12.85
CA GLU A 109 11.52 0.48 -13.05
C GLU A 109 11.03 -0.68 -12.18
N ILE A 110 10.50 -1.74 -12.80
CA ILE A 110 10.02 -2.93 -12.12
C ILE A 110 10.07 -4.13 -13.09
N ASP A 111 10.57 -5.27 -12.63
CA ASP A 111 10.69 -6.48 -13.45
C ASP A 111 9.58 -7.49 -13.15
N ALA A 112 9.11 -7.54 -11.90
CA ALA A 112 8.06 -8.46 -11.48
C ALA A 112 7.22 -7.90 -10.33
N VAL A 113 5.92 -8.23 -10.37
CA VAL A 113 4.99 -8.07 -9.25
C VAL A 113 4.58 -9.47 -8.80
N ILE A 114 4.71 -9.74 -7.50
CA ILE A 114 4.45 -11.04 -6.89
C ILE A 114 3.41 -10.85 -5.78
N SER A 115 2.41 -11.73 -5.77
CA SER A 115 1.54 -11.91 -4.61
C SER A 115 1.74 -13.30 -4.04
N THR A 116 1.87 -13.40 -2.72
CA THR A 116 1.97 -14.68 -2.00
C THR A 116 0.66 -15.45 -2.02
N HIS A 117 -0.49 -14.76 -1.97
CA HIS A 117 -1.83 -15.34 -1.95
C HIS A 117 -2.93 -14.29 -2.24
N ASP A 118 -4.20 -14.70 -2.22
CA ASP A 118 -5.35 -13.91 -2.68
C ASP A 118 -6.09 -13.13 -1.57
N HIS A 119 -5.55 -13.09 -0.34
CA HIS A 119 -6.11 -12.19 0.66
C HIS A 119 -5.95 -10.73 0.23
N ASN A 120 -6.97 -9.94 0.57
CA ASN A 120 -7.11 -8.57 0.08
C ASN A 120 -5.95 -7.64 0.44
N ASP A 121 -5.20 -7.90 1.52
CA ASP A 121 -4.06 -7.13 1.98
C ASP A 121 -2.70 -7.60 1.42
N HIS A 122 -2.71 -8.55 0.48
CA HIS A 122 -1.51 -9.09 -0.19
C HIS A 122 -1.50 -8.92 -1.72
N ILE A 123 -2.59 -8.43 -2.31
CA ILE A 123 -2.66 -8.11 -3.74
C ILE A 123 -3.43 -6.80 -3.94
N ASP A 124 -3.03 -5.99 -4.92
CA ASP A 124 -3.64 -4.68 -5.15
C ASP A 124 -3.86 -4.38 -6.63
N VAL A 125 -5.06 -3.88 -6.95
CA VAL A 125 -5.45 -3.53 -8.31
C VAL A 125 -4.67 -2.33 -8.88
N ASN A 126 -4.06 -1.49 -8.03
CA ASN A 126 -3.28 -0.34 -8.48
C ASN A 126 -1.83 -0.69 -8.85
N VAL A 127 -1.42 -1.95 -8.64
CA VAL A 127 -0.04 -2.42 -8.87
C VAL A 127 0.00 -3.68 -9.72
N ALA A 128 -0.88 -4.65 -9.41
CA ALA A 128 -0.87 -6.00 -9.97
C ALA A 128 -2.00 -6.27 -10.99
N ALA A 129 -2.60 -5.23 -11.58
CA ALA A 129 -3.68 -5.35 -12.57
C ALA A 129 -3.18 -5.55 -14.01
#